data_AF-A0A9Q0X1Y2-F1
#
_entry.id   AF-A0A9Q0X1Y2-F1
#
_cell.length_a   1.000
_cell.length_b   1.000
_cell.length_c   1.000
_cell.angle_alpha   90.00
_cell.angle_beta   90.00
_cell.angle_gamma   90.00
#
_symmetry.space_group_name_H-M   'P 1'
#
loop_
_entity.id
_entity.type
_entity.pdbx_description
1 polymer ?
#
loop_
_entity_poly.entity_id
_entity_poly.type
_entity_poly.pdbx_seq_one_letter_code
_entity_poly.pdbx_strand_id
1 'polypeptide(L)'
;MELTLLLLSLAPLILLLVISIFALKDPSHSAKNLPPGSLGWPIFGETLEFLFGKPEKFVFDRMKKHSSAIFKTKILGEKTVVLCGP
;
A
#
# COMPACT_ATOMS: atom_id res chain seq x y z
N MET A 1 23.83 23.37 -20.53
CA MET A 1 24.72 23.30 -19.37
C MET A 1 23.92 23.48 -18.08
N GLU A 2 23.17 24.58 -17.94
CA GLU A 2 22.30 24.78 -16.76
C GLU A 2 21.23 23.70 -16.55
N LEU A 3 20.46 23.35 -17.59
CA LEU A 3 19.40 22.32 -17.50
C LEU A 3 19.96 20.92 -17.14
N THR A 4 21.12 20.59 -17.69
CA THR A 4 21.81 19.32 -17.42
C THR A 4 22.31 19.26 -15.98
N LEU A 5 22.83 20.37 -15.44
CA LEU A 5 23.23 20.47 -14.03
C LEU A 5 22.01 20.37 -13.09
N LEU A 6 20.89 21.00 -13.45
CA LEU A 6 19.63 20.88 -12.71
C LEU A 6 19.14 19.43 -12.64
N LEU A 7 19.06 18.72 -13.77
CA LEU A 7 18.64 17.32 -13.81
C LEU A 7 19.55 16.40 -12.97
N LEU A 8 20.87 16.64 -13.03
CA LEU A 8 21.84 15.85 -12.28
C LEU A 8 21.68 16.04 -10.76
N SER A 9 21.32 17.24 -10.32
CA SER A 9 21.07 17.55 -8.90
C SER A 9 19.75 16.99 -8.35
N LEU A 10 18.73 16.83 -9.21
CA LEU A 10 17.42 16.27 -8.83
C LEU A 10 17.44 14.75 -8.67
N ALA A 11 18.25 14.03 -9.46
CA ALA A 11 18.34 12.58 -9.41
C ALA A 11 18.64 12.00 -8.00
N PRO A 12 19.65 12.46 -7.24
CA PRO A 12 19.91 11.96 -5.90
C PRO A 12 18.79 12.33 -4.91
N LEU A 13 18.13 13.48 -5.07
CA LEU A 13 17.00 13.88 -4.24
C LEU A 13 15.80 12.94 -4.44
N ILE A 14 15.48 12.62 -5.70
CA ILE A 14 14.43 11.67 -6.04
C ILE A 14 14.78 10.27 -5.49
N LEU A 15 16.03 9.84 -5.64
CA LEU A 15 16.48 8.56 -5.11
C LEU A 15 16.34 8.49 -3.58
N LEU A 16 16.75 9.55 -2.87
CA LEU A 16 16.61 9.64 -1.41
C LEU A 16 15.13 9.62 -0.99
N LEU A 17 14.25 10.32 -1.70
CA LEU A 17 12.81 10.29 -1.45
C LEU A 17 12.24 8.88 -1.63
N VAL A 18 12.58 8.19 -2.73
CA VAL A 18 12.15 6.81 -2.97
C VAL A 18 12.63 5.89 -1.86
N ILE A 19 13.92 5.95 -1.50
CA ILE A 19 14.49 5.15 -0.41
C ILE A 19 13.77 5.44 0.90
N SER A 20 13.54 6.71 1.24
CA SER A 20 12.83 7.11 2.47
C SER A 20 11.41 6.54 2.52
N ILE A 21 10.65 6.63 1.42
CA ILE A 21 9.28 6.08 1.32
C ILE A 21 9.26 4.58 1.58
N PHE A 22 10.24 3.83 1.05
CA PHE A 22 10.31 2.39 1.24
C PHE A 22 10.96 1.97 2.58
N ALA A 23 11.87 2.77 3.12
CA ALA A 23 12.51 2.52 4.41
C ALA A 23 11.56 2.80 5.59
N LEU A 24 10.69 3.81 5.45
CA LEU A 24 9.62 4.11 6.41
C LEU A 24 8.42 3.16 6.28
N LYS A 25 8.51 2.14 5.42
CA LYS A 25 7.49 1.11 5.32
C LYS A 25 7.44 0.34 6.64
N ASP A 26 6.45 0.71 7.42
CA ASP A 26 6.09 0.12 8.71
C ASP A 26 6.06 -1.41 8.58
N PRO A 27 7.05 -2.15 9.15
CA PRO A 27 7.14 -3.60 9.03
C PRO A 27 6.12 -4.24 9.97
N SER A 28 4.84 -3.89 9.85
CA SER A 28 3.72 -4.50 10.60
C SER A 28 3.41 -5.94 10.13
N HIS A 29 4.42 -6.62 9.57
CA HIS A 29 4.33 -7.97 9.04
C HIS A 29 4.16 -9.04 10.11
N SER A 30 4.14 -8.71 11.41
CA SER A 30 3.99 -9.73 12.45
C SER A 30 3.54 -9.20 13.82
N ALA A 31 2.58 -8.26 13.87
CA ALA A 31 1.82 -8.15 15.11
C ALA A 31 0.95 -9.42 15.19
N LYS A 32 1.31 -10.34 16.11
CA LYS A 32 0.69 -11.68 16.24
C LYS A 32 -0.84 -11.68 16.29
N ASN A 33 -1.46 -10.54 16.61
CA ASN A 33 -2.90 -10.39 16.83
C ASN A 33 -3.63 -9.57 15.74
N LEU A 34 -2.97 -9.19 14.63
CA LEU A 34 -3.65 -8.50 13.54
C LEU A 34 -4.28 -9.49 12.56
N PRO A 35 -5.43 -9.13 11.94
CA PRO A 35 -5.99 -9.91 10.85
C PRO A 35 -5.00 -10.12 9.70
N PRO A 36 -5.11 -11.23 8.95
CA PRO A 36 -4.29 -11.46 7.77
C PRO A 36 -4.54 -10.37 6.72
N GLY A 37 -3.59 -10.11 5.84
CA GLY A 37 -3.76 -9.09 4.79
C GLY A 37 -2.51 -8.29 4.51
N SER A 38 -2.65 -7.29 3.64
CA SER A 38 -1.57 -6.48 3.09
C SER A 38 -1.94 -5.01 3.17
N LEU A 39 -1.03 -4.18 3.70
CA LEU A 39 -1.21 -2.71 3.65
C LEU A 39 -0.82 -2.10 2.29
N GLY A 40 -0.38 -2.90 1.32
CA GLY A 40 -0.07 -2.44 -0.04
C GLY A 40 1.15 -1.53 -0.14
N TRP A 41 1.07 -0.54 -1.04
CA TRP A 41 2.12 0.46 -1.28
C TRP A 41 2.28 1.41 -0.07
N PRO A 42 3.50 1.88 0.26
CA PRO A 42 3.73 2.73 1.44
C PRO A 42 2.81 3.96 1.53
N ILE A 43 2.60 4.64 0.41
CA ILE A 43 1.79 5.88 0.33
C ILE A 43 0.31 5.52 0.14
N PHE A 44 -0.03 5.01 -1.05
CA PHE A 44 -1.42 4.80 -1.46
C PHE A 44 -2.06 3.51 -0.94
N GLY A 45 -1.28 2.60 -0.36
CA GLY A 45 -1.78 1.29 0.03
C GLY A 45 -2.31 0.50 -1.17
N GLU A 46 -3.57 0.11 -1.08
CA GLU A 46 -4.32 -0.59 -2.12
C GLU A 46 -5.44 0.29 -2.71
N THR A 47 -5.42 1.60 -2.41
CA THR A 47 -6.46 2.57 -2.80
C THR A 47 -6.73 2.62 -4.29
N LEU A 48 -5.69 2.54 -5.13
CA LEU A 48 -5.87 2.63 -6.59
C LEU A 48 -6.65 1.43 -7.14
N GLU A 49 -6.38 0.24 -6.61
CA GLU A 49 -7.09 -0.98 -6.99
C GLU A 49 -8.54 -0.96 -6.48
N PHE A 50 -8.77 -0.40 -5.28
CA PHE A 50 -10.10 -0.22 -4.71
C PHE A 50 -10.95 0.81 -5.48
N LEU A 51 -10.39 1.99 -5.79
CA LEU A 51 -11.13 3.10 -6.41
C LEU A 51 -11.30 2.95 -7.93
N PHE A 52 -10.24 2.58 -8.64
CA PHE A 52 -10.24 2.53 -10.10
C PHE A 52 -10.51 1.12 -10.64
N GLY A 53 -10.50 0.11 -9.77
CA GLY A 53 -10.96 -1.23 -10.08
C GLY A 53 -12.47 -1.39 -9.87
N LYS A 54 -12.90 -2.65 -9.67
CA LYS A 54 -14.25 -2.96 -9.20
C LYS A 54 -14.17 -3.27 -7.69
N PRO A 55 -14.84 -2.50 -6.81
CA PRO A 55 -14.78 -2.72 -5.36
C PRO A 55 -15.13 -4.16 -4.95
N GLU A 56 -16.14 -4.75 -5.60
CA GLU A 56 -16.54 -6.15 -5.37
C GLU A 56 -15.40 -7.12 -5.69
N LYS A 57 -14.78 -6.97 -6.86
CA LYS A 57 -13.66 -7.81 -7.27
C LYS A 57 -12.48 -7.65 -6.32
N PHE A 58 -12.17 -6.41 -5.90
CA PHE A 58 -11.13 -6.13 -4.91
C PHE A 58 -11.40 -6.93 -3.62
N VAL A 59 -12.60 -6.85 -3.07
CA VAL A 59 -12.96 -7.58 -1.84
C VAL A 59 -12.84 -9.10 -2.06
N PHE A 60 -13.41 -9.65 -3.14
CA PHE A 60 -13.34 -11.09 -3.43
C PHE A 60 -11.90 -11.60 -3.62
N ASP A 61 -11.05 -10.85 -4.33
CA ASP A 61 -9.66 -11.23 -4.55
C ASP A 61 -8.87 -11.24 -3.22
N ARG A 62 -9.16 -10.29 -2.32
CA ARG A 62 -8.54 -10.23 -0.98
C ARG A 62 -9.06 -11.31 -0.05
N MET A 63 -10.36 -11.62 -0.13
CA MET A 63 -10.94 -12.77 0.57
C MET A 63 -10.25 -14.07 0.17
N LYS A 64 -10.06 -14.29 -1.14
CA LYS A 64 -9.39 -15.49 -1.69
C LYS A 64 -7.90 -15.54 -1.32
N LYS A 65 -7.22 -14.40 -1.29
CA LYS A 65 -5.77 -14.31 -1.06
C LYS A 65 -5.38 -14.35 0.42
N HIS A 66 -6.21 -13.81 1.31
CA HIS A 66 -5.85 -13.58 2.70
C HIS A 66 -6.73 -14.36 3.67
N SER A 67 -8.05 -14.17 3.63
CA SER A 67 -9.02 -14.87 4.46
C SER A 67 -10.44 -14.52 4.02
N SER A 68 -11.31 -15.53 3.93
CA SER A 68 -12.71 -15.37 3.55
C SER A 68 -13.57 -14.64 4.60
N ALA A 69 -13.09 -14.48 5.83
CA ALA A 69 -13.86 -13.89 6.92
C ALA A 69 -13.41 -12.47 7.30
N ILE A 70 -12.11 -12.18 7.22
CA ILE A 70 -11.56 -10.91 7.67
C ILE A 70 -10.18 -10.67 7.06
N PHE A 71 -9.92 -9.44 6.61
CA PHE A 71 -8.56 -9.05 6.22
C PHE A 71 -8.25 -7.59 6.53
N LYS A 72 -6.96 -7.27 6.67
CA LYS A 72 -6.46 -5.89 6.76
C LYS A 72 -6.01 -5.38 5.39
N THR A 73 -6.25 -4.11 5.14
CA THR A 73 -5.78 -3.37 3.96
C THR A 73 -5.44 -1.92 4.33
N LYS A 74 -4.94 -1.13 3.37
CA LYS A 74 -4.86 0.32 3.49
C LYS A 74 -5.55 0.94 2.28
N ILE A 75 -6.68 1.60 2.50
CA ILE A 75 -7.46 2.26 1.45
C ILE A 75 -7.75 3.69 1.88
N LEU A 76 -7.78 4.62 0.92
CA LEU A 76 -8.03 6.04 1.14
C LEU A 76 -7.09 6.68 2.18
N GLY A 77 -5.85 6.18 2.25
CA GLY A 77 -4.84 6.65 3.22
C GLY A 77 -4.90 5.96 4.59
N GLU A 78 -5.96 5.20 4.88
CA GLU A 78 -6.22 4.66 6.22
C GLU A 78 -6.00 3.15 6.33
N LYS A 79 -5.38 2.71 7.44
CA LYS A 79 -5.27 1.28 7.79
C LYS A 79 -6.67 0.77 8.13
N THR A 80 -7.20 -0.13 7.32
CA THR A 80 -8.60 -0.57 7.35
C THR A 80 -8.69 -2.08 7.59
N VAL A 81 -9.65 -2.51 8.40
CA VAL A 81 -10.03 -3.92 8.55
C VAL A 81 -11.37 -4.14 7.87
N VAL A 82 -11.43 -5.13 6.98
CA VAL A 82 -12.64 -5.52 6.26
C VAL A 82 -13.16 -6.81 6.87
N LEU A 83 -14.39 -6.78 7.38
CA LEU A 83 -15.13 -7.94 7.86
C LEU A 83 -16.00 -8.46 6.71
N CYS A 84 -15.86 -9.73 6.38
CA CYS A 84 -16.60 -10.36 5.29
C CYS A 84 -17.67 -11.26 5.92
N GLY A 85 -18.94 -10.89 5.72
CA GLY A 85 -20.09 -11.65 6.18
C GLY A 85 -20.66 -12.56 5.08
N PRO A 86 -21.50 -13.54 5.45
CA PRO A 86 -22.38 -14.24 4.51
C PRO A 86 -23.41 -13.30 3.87
#